data_AF-Q9Z456-F1
#
_entry.id   AF-Q9Z456-F1
#
_cell.length_a   1.000
_cell.length_b   1.000
_cell.length_c   1.000
_cell.angle_alpha   90.00
_cell.angle_beta   90.00
_cell.angle_gamma   90.00
#
_symmetry.space_group_name_H-M   'P 1'
#
loop_
_entity.id
_entity.type
_entity.pdbx_description
1 polymer ?
#
loop_
_entity_poly.entity_id
_entity_poly.type
_entity_poly.pdbx_seq_one_letter_code
_entity_poly.pdbx_strand_id
1 'polypeptide(L)'
;KYQAEKEKKLYAIFDAFAQNNGHQNISDARYVNALKLFLSGVTPLEYQAYQGFARVGRHFGGAGARVACQMQAIDELRHVQTQVHAMSHYNKHFNGLHDFAHMHDRVWFLSVPKSFFEDARTAGPFEFLTAISFSFEYVLTNLLFVPFMSGAAFNGDMATVTFGFSAQSDEARHMTLGLEVIKFLLEQHEDNVPIVQRWIDKWFWRGYRLLTLVGMMMDYMLPNKVMSWAEAWEVYFEQAGGALFKDLERYGIRPPKYVEQTTIGKEHISHQAWSIFYQYSQATNFHTWIPTDEELDWLSAKYPDTFDRYYRPRYEHWRELQARGER
;
A
#
# COMPACT_ATOMS: atom_id res chain seq x y z
N LYS A 1 5.89 0.71 -27.64
CA LYS A 1 6.65 -0.54 -27.91
C LYS A 1 6.82 -1.39 -26.65
N TYR A 2 7.59 -0.96 -25.64
CA TYR A 2 7.84 -1.77 -24.44
C TYR A 2 6.57 -2.14 -23.66
N GLN A 3 5.67 -1.17 -23.43
CA GLN A 3 4.38 -1.43 -22.76
C GLN A 3 3.57 -2.53 -23.45
N ALA A 4 3.49 -2.54 -24.78
CA ALA A 4 2.75 -3.57 -25.52
C ALA A 4 3.32 -4.99 -25.33
N GLU A 5 4.65 -5.13 -25.26
CA GLU A 5 5.27 -6.43 -25.02
C GLU A 5 5.05 -6.92 -23.58
N LYS A 6 4.98 -6.00 -22.61
CA LYS A 6 4.60 -6.32 -21.22
C LYS A 6 3.16 -6.81 -21.15
N GLU A 7 2.24 -6.08 -21.77
CA GLU A 7 0.81 -6.44 -21.76
C GLU A 7 0.54 -7.78 -22.44
N LYS A 8 1.15 -8.07 -23.60
CA LYS A 8 1.02 -9.38 -24.26
C LYS A 8 1.37 -10.55 -23.33
N LYS A 9 2.48 -10.44 -22.60
CA LYS A 9 2.91 -11.48 -21.66
C LYS A 9 2.01 -11.55 -20.44
N LEU A 10 1.62 -10.39 -19.89
CA LEU A 10 0.76 -10.30 -18.72
C LEU A 10 -0.59 -10.98 -18.97
N TYR A 11 -1.28 -10.63 -20.06
CA TYR A 11 -2.58 -11.21 -20.37
C TYR A 11 -2.50 -12.70 -20.75
N ALA A 12 -1.43 -13.14 -21.41
CA ALA A 12 -1.22 -14.57 -21.66
C ALA A 12 -1.14 -15.37 -20.35
N ILE A 13 -0.51 -14.80 -19.31
CA ILE A 13 -0.43 -15.44 -17.98
C ILE A 13 -1.77 -15.34 -17.25
N PHE A 14 -2.51 -14.23 -17.33
CA PHE A 14 -3.84 -14.12 -16.73
C PHE A 14 -4.83 -15.12 -17.35
N ASP A 15 -4.80 -15.29 -18.66
CA ASP A 15 -5.62 -16.27 -19.36
C ASP A 15 -5.26 -17.69 -18.93
N ALA A 16 -3.96 -18.01 -18.87
CA ALA A 16 -3.49 -19.32 -18.40
C ALA A 16 -3.86 -19.57 -16.93
N PHE A 17 -3.74 -18.57 -16.06
CA PHE A 17 -4.15 -18.65 -14.65
C PHE A 17 -5.64 -18.97 -14.53
N ALA A 18 -6.48 -18.24 -15.25
CA ALA A 18 -7.93 -18.45 -15.23
C ALA A 18 -8.33 -19.80 -15.85
N GLN A 19 -7.70 -20.19 -16.97
CA GLN A 19 -7.97 -21.46 -17.66
C GLN A 19 -7.63 -22.67 -16.80
N ASN A 20 -6.58 -22.58 -15.98
CA ASN A 20 -6.11 -23.67 -15.13
C ASN A 20 -6.65 -23.59 -13.68
N ASN A 21 -7.67 -22.77 -13.43
CA ASN A 21 -8.22 -22.54 -12.08
C ASN A 21 -7.13 -22.23 -11.04
N GLY A 22 -6.16 -21.40 -11.40
CA GLY A 22 -4.97 -21.14 -10.59
C GLY A 22 -5.26 -20.59 -9.19
N HIS A 23 -6.46 -20.06 -8.94
CA HIS A 23 -6.91 -19.65 -7.61
C HIS A 23 -6.96 -20.82 -6.60
N GLN A 24 -7.00 -22.07 -7.06
CA GLN A 24 -6.97 -23.25 -6.20
C GLN A 24 -5.57 -23.55 -5.64
N ASN A 25 -4.53 -22.93 -6.20
CA ASN A 25 -3.13 -23.18 -5.84
C ASN A 25 -2.61 -22.19 -4.77
N ILE A 26 -3.45 -21.28 -4.28
CA ILE A 26 -3.07 -20.39 -3.18
C ILE A 26 -2.96 -21.17 -1.86
N SER A 27 -2.16 -20.65 -0.92
CA SER A 27 -1.86 -21.30 0.35
C SER A 27 -3.11 -21.63 1.19
N ASP A 28 -4.03 -20.69 1.32
CA ASP A 28 -5.29 -20.79 2.07
C ASP A 28 -6.26 -19.72 1.56
N ALA A 29 -7.57 -19.98 1.54
CA ALA A 29 -8.58 -18.99 1.16
C ALA A 29 -8.56 -17.71 2.04
N ARG A 30 -8.00 -17.78 3.25
CA ARG A 30 -7.72 -16.62 4.12
C ARG A 30 -6.90 -15.55 3.41
N TYR A 31 -5.95 -15.95 2.55
CA TYR A 31 -5.13 -15.04 1.74
C TYR A 31 -5.97 -14.06 0.91
N VAL A 32 -7.13 -14.50 0.40
CA VAL A 32 -7.98 -13.68 -0.48
C VAL A 32 -8.53 -12.44 0.24
N ASN A 33 -8.53 -12.39 1.57
CA ASN A 33 -8.89 -11.18 2.30
C ASN A 33 -7.89 -10.03 2.07
N ALA A 34 -6.60 -10.33 1.81
CA ALA A 34 -5.64 -9.32 1.36
C ALA A 34 -6.03 -8.76 -0.02
N LEU A 35 -6.52 -9.60 -0.93
CA LEU A 35 -6.98 -9.18 -2.26
C LEU A 35 -8.27 -8.33 -2.18
N LYS A 36 -9.17 -8.62 -1.23
CA LYS A 36 -10.36 -7.80 -0.96
C LYS A 36 -9.98 -6.39 -0.51
N LEU A 37 -9.01 -6.29 0.42
CA LEU A 37 -8.46 -5.01 0.86
C LEU A 37 -7.76 -4.29 -0.31
N PHE A 38 -6.97 -5.00 -1.12
CA PHE A 38 -6.27 -4.43 -2.26
C PHE A 38 -7.25 -3.85 -3.30
N LEU A 39 -8.20 -4.66 -3.77
CA LEU A 39 -9.12 -4.25 -4.84
C LEU A 39 -10.03 -3.09 -4.42
N SER A 40 -10.44 -3.02 -3.15
CA SER A 40 -11.34 -1.97 -2.66
C SER A 40 -10.62 -0.76 -2.04
N GLY A 41 -9.39 -0.94 -1.57
CA GLY A 41 -8.61 0.09 -0.89
C GLY A 41 -7.50 0.71 -1.73
N VAL A 42 -6.77 -0.09 -2.52
CA VAL A 42 -5.58 0.33 -3.29
C VAL A 42 -5.93 0.57 -4.75
N THR A 43 -6.62 -0.34 -5.43
CA THR A 43 -6.95 -0.20 -6.86
C THR A 43 -7.70 1.10 -7.20
N PRO A 44 -8.64 1.60 -6.38
CA PRO A 44 -9.26 2.90 -6.63
C PRO A 44 -8.29 4.09 -6.49
N LEU A 45 -7.19 3.93 -5.75
CA LEU A 45 -6.14 4.95 -5.65
C LEU A 45 -5.39 5.09 -6.97
N GLU A 46 -5.13 4.01 -7.69
CA GLU A 46 -4.51 4.07 -9.03
C GLU A 46 -5.37 4.88 -10.00
N TYR A 47 -6.70 4.68 -9.95
CA TYR A 47 -7.62 5.49 -10.78
C TYR A 47 -7.60 6.97 -10.37
N GLN A 48 -7.50 7.25 -9.07
CA GLN A 48 -7.37 8.62 -8.57
C GLN A 48 -6.02 9.24 -8.96
N ALA A 49 -4.92 8.47 -8.93
CA ALA A 49 -3.61 8.87 -9.38
C ALA A 49 -3.63 9.20 -10.87
N TYR A 50 -4.22 8.34 -11.71
CA TYR A 50 -4.47 8.63 -13.14
C TYR A 50 -5.14 10.00 -13.33
N GLN A 51 -6.26 10.25 -12.64
CA GLN A 51 -6.98 11.51 -12.75
C GLN A 51 -6.15 12.70 -12.25
N GLY A 52 -5.42 12.52 -11.14
CA GLY A 52 -4.55 13.53 -10.55
C GLY A 52 -3.39 13.92 -11.46
N PHE A 53 -2.66 12.93 -12.00
CA PHE A 53 -1.56 13.12 -12.92
C PHE A 53 -2.00 13.67 -14.27
N ALA A 54 -3.16 13.25 -14.79
CA ALA A 54 -3.75 13.83 -16.00
C ALA A 54 -4.04 15.33 -15.79
N ARG A 55 -4.58 15.70 -14.61
CA ARG A 55 -4.76 17.11 -14.22
C ARG A 55 -3.42 17.82 -14.16
N VAL A 56 -2.47 17.41 -13.32
CA VAL A 56 -1.24 18.18 -13.12
C VAL A 56 -0.34 18.21 -14.37
N GLY A 57 -0.40 17.18 -15.21
CA GLY A 57 0.24 17.14 -16.54
C GLY A 57 -0.28 18.17 -17.54
N ARG A 58 -1.40 18.86 -17.23
CA ARG A 58 -1.87 20.05 -17.96
C ARG A 58 -1.42 21.36 -17.32
N HIS A 59 -1.20 21.39 -16.00
CA HIS A 59 -1.08 22.64 -15.23
C HIS A 59 0.35 23.16 -15.07
N PHE A 60 1.38 22.33 -15.24
CA PHE A 60 2.77 22.80 -15.14
C PHE A 60 3.20 23.64 -16.35
N GLY A 61 3.91 24.75 -16.09
CA GLY A 61 4.49 25.61 -17.13
C GLY A 61 5.63 24.93 -17.91
N GLY A 62 6.42 24.07 -17.25
CA GLY A 62 7.52 23.33 -17.87
C GLY A 62 7.04 22.12 -18.67
N ALA A 63 7.45 22.02 -19.94
CA ALA A 63 7.04 20.91 -20.82
C ALA A 63 7.56 19.54 -20.34
N GLY A 64 8.77 19.46 -19.79
CA GLY A 64 9.32 18.23 -19.24
C GLY A 64 8.46 17.64 -18.12
N ALA A 65 8.09 18.47 -17.14
CA ALA A 65 7.19 18.07 -16.05
C ALA A 65 5.83 17.61 -16.56
N ARG A 66 5.26 18.30 -17.57
CA ARG A 66 3.99 17.89 -18.19
C ARG A 66 4.06 16.49 -18.81
N VAL A 67 5.08 16.22 -19.63
CA VAL A 67 5.22 14.93 -20.31
C VAL A 67 5.46 13.81 -19.29
N ALA A 68 6.29 14.04 -18.26
CA ALA A 68 6.49 13.07 -17.19
C ALA A 68 5.19 12.73 -16.46
N CYS A 69 4.41 13.74 -16.05
CA CYS A 69 3.10 13.54 -15.42
C CYS A 69 2.11 12.82 -16.35
N GLN A 70 2.10 13.12 -17.65
CA GLN A 70 1.19 12.46 -18.60
C GLN A 70 1.57 11.00 -18.83
N MET A 71 2.87 10.68 -18.89
CA MET A 71 3.35 9.29 -18.95
C MET A 71 2.98 8.54 -17.68
N GLN A 72 3.11 9.18 -16.53
CA GLN A 72 2.68 8.58 -15.28
C GLN A 72 1.17 8.35 -15.25
N ALA A 73 0.36 9.35 -15.64
CA ALA A 73 -1.10 9.19 -15.67
C ALA A 73 -1.56 7.95 -16.46
N ILE A 74 -0.98 7.71 -17.63
CA ILE A 74 -1.34 6.54 -18.44
C ILE A 74 -0.80 5.23 -17.87
N ASP A 75 0.31 5.26 -17.13
CA ASP A 75 0.78 4.10 -16.35
C ASP A 75 -0.21 3.79 -15.20
N GLU A 76 -0.72 4.78 -14.48
CA GLU A 76 -1.70 4.55 -13.41
C GLU A 76 -3.04 4.01 -13.95
N LEU A 77 -3.44 4.47 -15.14
CA LEU A 77 -4.60 3.91 -15.84
C LEU A 77 -4.37 2.44 -16.23
N ARG A 78 -3.15 2.08 -16.61
CA ARG A 78 -2.76 0.69 -16.86
C ARG A 78 -2.82 -0.12 -15.57
N HIS A 79 -2.34 0.40 -14.45
CA HIS A 79 -2.37 -0.29 -13.16
C HIS A 79 -3.78 -0.61 -12.72
N VAL A 80 -4.69 0.38 -12.67
CA VAL A 80 -6.09 0.10 -12.27
C VAL A 80 -6.74 -0.97 -13.16
N GLN A 81 -6.56 -0.89 -14.48
CA GLN A 81 -7.19 -1.83 -15.41
C GLN A 81 -6.62 -3.25 -15.24
N THR A 82 -5.29 -3.38 -15.17
CA THR A 82 -4.63 -4.68 -15.01
C THR A 82 -4.89 -5.30 -13.64
N GLN A 83 -5.01 -4.50 -12.57
CA GLN A 83 -5.41 -4.97 -11.25
C GLN A 83 -6.85 -5.50 -11.25
N VAL A 84 -7.80 -4.77 -11.87
CA VAL A 84 -9.19 -5.26 -12.03
C VAL A 84 -9.22 -6.58 -12.81
N HIS A 85 -8.42 -6.71 -13.87
CA HIS A 85 -8.35 -7.95 -14.64
C HIS A 85 -7.68 -9.09 -13.87
N ALA A 86 -6.62 -8.83 -13.11
CA ALA A 86 -5.97 -9.81 -12.24
C ALA A 86 -6.94 -10.36 -11.18
N MET A 87 -7.75 -9.48 -10.58
CA MET A 87 -8.72 -9.85 -9.55
C MET A 87 -10.02 -10.45 -10.10
N SER A 88 -10.26 -10.33 -11.41
CA SER A 88 -11.49 -10.78 -12.07
C SER A 88 -11.76 -12.27 -11.84
N HIS A 89 -10.74 -13.12 -11.91
CA HIS A 89 -10.91 -14.55 -11.69
C HIS A 89 -11.22 -14.84 -10.21
N TYR A 90 -10.52 -14.22 -9.26
CA TYR A 90 -10.83 -14.36 -7.83
C TYR A 90 -12.26 -13.92 -7.49
N ASN A 91 -12.76 -12.84 -8.08
CA ASN A 91 -14.13 -12.37 -7.86
C ASN A 91 -15.21 -13.39 -8.27
N LYS A 92 -14.91 -14.31 -9.19
CA LYS A 92 -15.83 -15.38 -9.59
C LYS A 92 -15.94 -16.50 -8.54
N HIS A 93 -14.94 -16.63 -7.67
CA HIS A 93 -14.80 -17.76 -6.76
C HIS A 93 -14.85 -17.35 -5.27
N PHE A 94 -14.66 -16.07 -4.96
CA PHE A 94 -14.62 -15.55 -3.59
C PHE A 94 -15.50 -14.31 -3.41
N ASN A 95 -16.07 -14.18 -2.21
CA ASN A 95 -16.91 -13.03 -1.83
C ASN A 95 -16.08 -11.76 -1.57
N GLY A 96 -16.76 -10.60 -1.48
CA GLY A 96 -16.16 -9.34 -1.02
C GLY A 96 -15.38 -8.52 -2.07
N LEU A 97 -15.27 -9.03 -3.30
CA LEU A 97 -14.58 -8.39 -4.42
C LEU A 97 -15.53 -7.71 -5.44
N HIS A 98 -16.84 -7.94 -5.32
CA HIS A 98 -17.82 -7.74 -6.39
C HIS A 98 -18.24 -6.29 -6.65
N ASP A 99 -18.01 -5.37 -5.72
CA ASP A 99 -18.51 -3.99 -5.80
C ASP A 99 -17.49 -2.96 -5.27
N PHE A 100 -16.21 -3.22 -5.58
CA PHE A 100 -15.07 -2.53 -4.99
C PHE A 100 -15.12 -0.99 -5.14
N ALA A 101 -15.56 -0.49 -6.29
CA ALA A 101 -15.63 0.95 -6.56
C ALA A 101 -16.74 1.63 -5.74
N HIS A 102 -17.91 1.01 -5.66
CA HIS A 102 -19.02 1.53 -4.86
C HIS A 102 -18.70 1.49 -3.36
N MET A 103 -18.06 0.40 -2.91
CA MET A 103 -17.59 0.24 -1.53
C MET A 103 -16.54 1.30 -1.16
N HIS A 104 -15.58 1.59 -2.05
CA HIS A 104 -14.53 2.59 -1.80
C HIS A 104 -15.09 3.95 -1.39
N ASP A 105 -16.23 4.33 -1.96
CA ASP A 105 -16.89 5.61 -1.69
C ASP A 105 -17.74 5.62 -0.41
N ARG A 106 -17.99 4.47 0.24
CA ARG A 106 -19.04 4.33 1.27
C ARG A 106 -18.64 3.58 2.53
N VAL A 107 -17.81 2.54 2.41
CA VAL A 107 -17.46 1.69 3.55
C VAL A 107 -16.52 2.45 4.48
N TRP A 108 -16.80 2.38 5.78
CA TRP A 108 -16.17 3.22 6.81
C TRP A 108 -14.64 3.20 6.76
N PHE A 109 -14.01 2.04 6.65
CA PHE A 109 -12.54 1.96 6.66
C PHE A 109 -11.93 2.38 5.32
N LEU A 110 -12.70 2.33 4.22
CA LEU A 110 -12.26 2.76 2.90
C LEU A 110 -12.26 4.29 2.74
N SER A 111 -12.89 5.01 3.68
CA SER A 111 -12.70 6.46 3.77
C SER A 111 -11.25 6.84 4.12
N VAL A 112 -10.46 5.93 4.71
CA VAL A 112 -9.03 6.14 4.99
C VAL A 112 -8.24 6.33 3.69
N PRO A 113 -8.17 5.36 2.76
CA PRO A 113 -7.51 5.54 1.47
C PRO A 113 -8.18 6.63 0.61
N LYS A 114 -9.51 6.70 0.57
CA LYS A 114 -10.23 7.72 -0.21
C LYS A 114 -9.84 9.14 0.20
N SER A 115 -9.92 9.44 1.50
CA SER A 115 -9.62 10.79 1.99
C SER A 115 -8.13 11.17 1.88
N PHE A 116 -7.22 10.19 1.80
CA PHE A 116 -5.81 10.44 1.53
C PHE A 116 -5.64 11.00 0.11
N PHE A 117 -6.21 10.34 -0.90
CA PHE A 117 -6.11 10.79 -2.29
C PHE A 117 -7.00 11.99 -2.60
N GLU A 118 -8.16 12.14 -1.97
CA GLU A 118 -8.99 13.34 -2.14
C GLU A 118 -8.29 14.60 -1.61
N ASP A 119 -7.58 14.52 -0.47
CA ASP A 119 -6.73 15.62 0.01
C ASP A 119 -5.63 15.94 -1.02
N ALA A 120 -4.93 14.95 -1.55
CA ALA A 120 -3.87 15.18 -2.54
C ALA A 120 -4.42 15.81 -3.84
N ARG A 121 -5.55 15.30 -4.34
CA ARG A 121 -6.16 15.78 -5.59
C ARG A 121 -6.86 17.12 -5.46
N THR A 122 -7.30 17.51 -4.27
CA THR A 122 -7.87 18.84 -4.02
C THR A 122 -6.79 19.89 -3.77
N ALA A 123 -5.58 19.48 -3.38
CA ALA A 123 -4.43 20.36 -3.28
C ALA A 123 -3.94 20.92 -4.64
N GLY A 124 -3.07 21.92 -4.56
CA GLY A 124 -2.40 22.51 -5.72
C GLY A 124 -1.41 21.54 -6.40
N PRO A 125 -0.96 21.84 -7.63
CA PRO A 125 -0.18 20.89 -8.43
C PRO A 125 1.19 20.52 -7.81
N PHE A 126 1.84 21.45 -7.10
CA PHE A 126 3.11 21.17 -6.42
C PHE A 126 2.93 20.31 -5.18
N GLU A 127 1.92 20.59 -4.35
CA GLU A 127 1.59 19.74 -3.21
C GLU A 127 1.20 18.33 -3.67
N PHE A 128 0.43 18.20 -4.75
CA PHE A 128 0.08 16.90 -5.32
C PHE A 128 1.33 16.07 -5.68
N LEU A 129 2.34 16.66 -6.33
CA LEU A 129 3.57 15.92 -6.62
C LEU A 129 4.41 15.63 -5.37
N THR A 130 4.47 16.53 -4.40
CA THR A 130 5.15 16.24 -3.12
C THR A 130 4.42 15.11 -2.36
N ALA A 131 3.09 15.09 -2.42
CA ALA A 131 2.25 14.08 -1.79
C ALA A 131 2.38 12.70 -2.44
N ILE A 132 2.16 12.64 -3.75
CA ILE A 132 2.04 11.37 -4.48
C ILE A 132 3.40 10.94 -5.01
N SER A 133 4.03 11.71 -5.91
CA SER A 133 5.31 11.30 -6.50
C SER A 133 6.44 11.16 -5.48
N PHE A 134 6.63 12.16 -4.60
CA PHE A 134 7.72 12.08 -3.60
C PHE A 134 7.33 11.22 -2.39
N SER A 135 6.29 11.59 -1.65
CA SER A 135 6.03 10.92 -0.36
C SER A 135 5.50 9.50 -0.55
N PHE A 136 4.55 9.29 -1.46
CA PHE A 136 3.91 7.97 -1.62
C PHE A 136 4.73 7.04 -2.52
N GLU A 137 5.10 7.49 -3.72
CA GLU A 137 5.72 6.64 -4.75
C GLU A 137 7.25 6.56 -4.67
N TYR A 138 7.90 7.38 -3.85
CA TYR A 138 9.35 7.27 -3.61
C TYR A 138 9.65 6.86 -2.17
N VAL A 139 9.25 7.68 -1.19
CA VAL A 139 9.59 7.44 0.23
C VAL A 139 8.90 6.20 0.79
N LEU A 140 7.62 6.00 0.46
CA LEU A 140 6.78 4.98 1.09
C LEU A 140 6.42 3.79 0.18
N THR A 141 6.80 3.83 -1.11
CA THR A 141 6.29 2.89 -2.12
C THR A 141 6.56 1.44 -1.78
N ASN A 142 7.76 1.13 -1.29
CA ASN A 142 8.14 -0.25 -0.97
C ASN A 142 7.33 -0.84 0.19
N LEU A 143 6.82 0.00 1.10
CA LEU A 143 5.95 -0.43 2.20
C LEU A 143 4.53 -0.77 1.75
N LEU A 144 4.14 -0.40 0.52
CA LEU A 144 2.91 -0.87 -0.12
C LEU A 144 3.22 -2.02 -1.09
N PHE A 145 4.16 -1.80 -2.01
CA PHE A 145 4.42 -2.70 -3.12
C PHE A 145 4.99 -4.04 -2.67
N VAL A 146 6.04 -4.04 -1.84
CA VAL A 146 6.71 -5.28 -1.44
C VAL A 146 5.76 -6.20 -0.67
N PRO A 147 5.01 -5.75 0.36
CA PRO A 147 4.12 -6.63 1.11
C PRO A 147 3.08 -7.34 0.25
N PHE A 148 2.42 -6.65 -0.68
CA PHE A 148 1.43 -7.28 -1.56
C PHE A 148 2.09 -8.22 -2.59
N MET A 149 3.15 -7.78 -3.27
CA MET A 149 3.73 -8.55 -4.37
C MET A 149 4.56 -9.75 -3.89
N SER A 150 5.32 -9.60 -2.80
CA SER A 150 6.02 -10.73 -2.16
C SER A 150 5.04 -11.64 -1.43
N GLY A 151 4.02 -11.08 -0.78
CA GLY A 151 2.95 -11.85 -0.15
C GLY A 151 2.25 -12.76 -1.16
N ALA A 152 1.97 -12.26 -2.37
CA ALA A 152 1.46 -13.06 -3.47
C ALA A 152 2.39 -14.22 -3.86
N ALA A 153 3.69 -13.94 -4.03
CA ALA A 153 4.67 -14.96 -4.38
C ALA A 153 4.76 -16.09 -3.33
N PHE A 154 4.76 -15.75 -2.04
CA PHE A 154 4.86 -16.71 -0.94
C PHE A 154 3.56 -17.49 -0.69
N ASN A 155 2.43 -17.01 -1.22
CA ASN A 155 1.11 -17.62 -1.02
C ASN A 155 0.52 -18.19 -2.31
N GLY A 156 1.32 -18.38 -3.36
CA GLY A 156 0.91 -19.09 -4.59
C GLY A 156 0.03 -18.28 -5.56
N ASP A 157 -0.10 -16.96 -5.37
CA ASP A 157 -0.90 -16.11 -6.24
C ASP A 157 -0.12 -15.65 -7.48
N MET A 158 -0.24 -16.45 -8.54
CA MET A 158 0.41 -16.19 -9.81
C MET A 158 -0.10 -14.92 -10.51
N ALA A 159 -1.37 -14.55 -10.33
CA ALA A 159 -1.93 -13.38 -11.02
C ALA A 159 -1.32 -12.09 -10.44
N THR A 160 -1.37 -11.94 -9.11
CA THR A 160 -0.85 -10.73 -8.45
C THR A 160 0.67 -10.62 -8.58
N VAL A 161 1.43 -11.72 -8.43
CA VAL A 161 2.89 -11.64 -8.59
C VAL A 161 3.29 -11.25 -10.01
N THR A 162 2.56 -11.72 -11.02
CA THR A 162 2.82 -11.37 -12.43
C THR A 162 2.51 -9.91 -12.71
N PHE A 163 1.42 -9.37 -12.14
CA PHE A 163 1.17 -7.93 -12.15
C PHE A 163 2.33 -7.17 -11.52
N GLY A 164 2.78 -7.57 -10.32
CA GLY A 164 3.91 -6.94 -9.63
C GLY A 164 5.16 -6.88 -10.49
N PHE A 165 5.61 -8.00 -11.04
CA PHE A 165 6.77 -8.01 -11.96
C PHE A 165 6.56 -7.12 -13.20
N SER A 166 5.34 -7.08 -13.72
CA SER A 166 5.01 -6.21 -14.84
C SER A 166 5.02 -4.74 -14.45
N ALA A 167 4.63 -4.36 -13.23
CA ALA A 167 4.58 -2.97 -12.79
C ALA A 167 5.96 -2.40 -12.40
N GLN A 168 6.92 -3.23 -11.99
CA GLN A 168 8.24 -2.79 -11.47
C GLN A 168 8.95 -1.75 -12.35
N SER A 169 8.97 -1.91 -13.67
CA SER A 169 9.67 -0.95 -14.53
C SER A 169 8.93 0.37 -14.70
N ASP A 170 7.64 0.44 -14.33
CA ASP A 170 6.85 1.67 -14.27
C ASP A 170 7.11 2.38 -12.95
N GLU A 171 7.08 1.64 -11.83
CA GLU A 171 7.47 2.14 -10.50
C GLU A 171 8.87 2.74 -10.50
N ALA A 172 9.82 2.13 -11.22
CA ALA A 172 11.17 2.70 -11.36
C ALA A 172 11.15 4.12 -11.99
N ARG A 173 10.24 4.38 -12.94
CA ARG A 173 10.06 5.72 -13.53
C ARG A 173 9.35 6.67 -12.56
N HIS A 174 8.35 6.19 -11.84
CA HIS A 174 7.59 6.98 -10.86
C HIS A 174 8.47 7.41 -9.70
N MET A 175 9.27 6.49 -9.15
CA MET A 175 10.31 6.76 -8.15
C MET A 175 11.29 7.83 -8.64
N THR A 176 11.78 7.71 -9.88
CA THR A 176 12.68 8.71 -10.47
C THR A 176 12.00 10.08 -10.56
N LEU A 177 10.74 10.15 -10.98
CA LEU A 177 9.98 11.40 -11.01
C LEU A 177 9.85 12.02 -9.61
N GLY A 178 9.52 11.21 -8.60
CA GLY A 178 9.38 11.65 -7.21
C GLY A 178 10.64 12.31 -6.67
N LEU A 179 11.80 11.66 -6.88
CA LEU A 179 13.09 12.19 -6.43
C LEU A 179 13.51 13.46 -7.19
N GLU A 180 13.30 13.51 -8.51
CA GLU A 180 13.73 14.66 -9.30
C GLU A 180 12.81 15.87 -9.08
N VAL A 181 11.51 15.66 -8.85
CA VAL A 181 10.59 16.76 -8.50
C VAL A 181 10.97 17.42 -7.19
N ILE A 182 11.28 16.65 -6.14
CA ILE A 182 11.58 17.26 -4.84
C ILE A 182 12.86 18.09 -4.90
N LYS A 183 13.92 17.57 -5.55
CA LYS A 183 15.17 18.31 -5.74
C LYS A 183 14.94 19.58 -6.57
N PHE A 184 14.20 19.46 -7.67
CA PHE A 184 13.85 20.59 -8.51
C PHE A 184 13.17 21.70 -7.70
N LEU A 185 12.14 21.36 -6.92
CA LEU A 185 11.41 22.35 -6.11
C LEU A 185 12.29 23.03 -5.07
N LEU A 186 13.16 22.28 -4.41
CA LEU A 186 14.08 22.79 -3.39
C LEU A 186 15.16 23.71 -3.99
N GLU A 187 15.59 23.44 -5.22
CA GLU A 187 16.62 24.23 -5.92
C GLU A 187 16.06 25.49 -6.60
N GLN A 188 14.74 25.58 -6.86
CA GLN A 188 14.17 26.73 -7.56
C GLN A 188 14.19 28.03 -6.75
N HIS A 189 13.96 27.96 -5.43
CA HIS A 189 13.95 29.14 -4.55
C HIS A 189 14.01 28.74 -3.07
N GLU A 190 14.71 29.51 -2.24
CA GLU A 190 14.84 29.22 -0.81
C GLU A 190 13.51 29.24 -0.04
N ASP A 191 12.58 30.13 -0.43
CA ASP A 191 11.22 30.18 0.14
C ASP A 191 10.40 28.89 -0.08
N ASN A 192 10.81 28.05 -1.04
CA ASN A 192 10.15 26.76 -1.25
C ASN A 192 10.49 25.76 -0.13
N VAL A 193 11.70 25.84 0.45
CA VAL A 193 12.18 24.90 1.47
C VAL A 193 11.20 24.78 2.66
N PRO A 194 10.76 25.87 3.32
CA PRO A 194 9.80 25.75 4.41
C PRO A 194 8.41 25.27 3.96
N ILE A 195 8.00 25.52 2.71
CA ILE A 195 6.73 25.01 2.16
C ILE A 195 6.82 23.49 1.97
N VAL A 196 7.87 23.05 1.29
CA VAL A 196 8.14 21.63 1.02
C VAL A 196 8.32 20.85 2.31
N GLN A 197 9.04 21.37 3.30
CA GLN A 197 9.17 20.72 4.61
C GLN A 197 7.81 20.47 5.27
N ARG A 198 6.88 21.44 5.21
CA ARG A 198 5.52 21.26 5.75
C ARG A 198 4.75 20.18 5.00
N TRP A 199 4.90 20.10 3.68
CA TRP A 199 4.29 19.04 2.88
C TRP A 199 4.90 17.67 3.19
N ILE A 200 6.22 17.57 3.33
CA ILE A 200 6.89 16.33 3.75
C ILE A 200 6.35 15.87 5.11
N ASP A 201 6.28 16.77 6.10
CA ASP A 201 5.73 16.44 7.42
C ASP A 201 4.28 15.93 7.33
N LYS A 202 3.42 16.62 6.56
CA LYS A 202 2.01 16.25 6.36
C LYS A 202 1.88 14.88 5.69
N TRP A 203 2.53 14.70 4.54
CA TRP A 203 2.31 13.56 3.67
C TRP A 203 3.03 12.30 4.14
N PHE A 204 4.15 12.45 4.87
CA PHE A 204 4.70 11.36 5.66
C PHE A 204 3.67 10.82 6.65
N TRP A 205 3.08 11.69 7.48
CA TRP A 205 2.17 11.23 8.53
C TRP A 205 0.86 10.66 7.98
N ARG A 206 0.29 11.31 6.94
CA ARG A 206 -0.89 10.77 6.24
C ARG A 206 -0.58 9.42 5.59
N GLY A 207 0.58 9.26 4.95
CA GLY A 207 1.02 8.02 4.33
C GLY A 207 1.26 6.91 5.36
N TYR A 208 1.91 7.22 6.47
CA TYR A 208 2.12 6.29 7.58
C TYR A 208 0.78 5.77 8.16
N ARG A 209 -0.21 6.65 8.32
CA ARG A 209 -1.55 6.25 8.76
C ARG A 209 -2.29 5.42 7.73
N LEU A 210 -2.13 5.69 6.43
CA LEU A 210 -2.68 4.84 5.38
C LEU A 210 -2.06 3.43 5.41
N LEU A 211 -0.74 3.34 5.58
CA LEU A 211 0.01 2.07 5.60
C LEU A 211 -0.29 1.18 6.82
N THR A 212 -1.04 1.67 7.81
CA THR A 212 -1.60 0.83 8.89
C THR A 212 -2.40 -0.35 8.33
N LEU A 213 -3.15 -0.14 7.23
CA LEU A 213 -3.90 -1.20 6.57
C LEU A 213 -2.97 -2.27 5.96
N VAL A 214 -1.79 -1.87 5.47
CA VAL A 214 -0.80 -2.78 4.89
C VAL A 214 -0.06 -3.56 5.98
N GLY A 215 0.32 -2.89 7.07
CA GLY A 215 0.93 -3.55 8.23
C GLY A 215 0.03 -4.62 8.83
N MET A 216 -1.27 -4.34 8.96
CA MET A 216 -2.26 -5.36 9.33
C MET A 216 -2.30 -6.52 8.32
N MET A 217 -2.37 -6.21 7.02
CA MET A 217 -2.48 -7.22 5.97
C MET A 217 -1.29 -8.19 6.00
N MET A 218 -0.07 -7.69 6.06
CA MET A 218 1.12 -8.54 5.96
C MET A 218 1.33 -9.43 7.18
N ASP A 219 1.04 -8.93 8.39
CA ASP A 219 1.20 -9.72 9.61
C ASP A 219 0.07 -10.76 9.78
N TYR A 220 -1.16 -10.42 9.38
CA TYR A 220 -2.34 -11.22 9.74
C TYR A 220 -3.07 -11.90 8.57
N MET A 221 -3.07 -11.33 7.37
CA MET A 221 -3.86 -11.84 6.25
C MET A 221 -3.10 -12.82 5.36
N LEU A 222 -1.76 -12.83 5.40
CA LEU A 222 -0.92 -13.74 4.62
C LEU A 222 -0.67 -15.04 5.41
N PRO A 223 -1.16 -16.21 4.98
CA PRO A 223 -0.89 -17.47 5.68
C PRO A 223 0.61 -17.76 5.79
N ASN A 224 1.32 -17.70 4.67
CA ASN A 224 2.78 -17.79 4.62
C ASN A 224 3.35 -16.38 4.74
N LYS A 225 4.00 -16.09 5.88
CA LYS A 225 4.60 -14.78 6.16
C LYS A 225 5.85 -14.56 5.32
N VAL A 226 6.10 -13.29 4.97
CA VAL A 226 7.32 -12.85 4.27
C VAL A 226 8.31 -12.27 5.27
N MET A 227 7.86 -11.24 6.00
CA MET A 227 8.55 -10.53 7.08
C MET A 227 7.49 -9.84 7.94
N SER A 228 7.85 -9.35 9.13
CA SER A 228 6.94 -8.53 9.93
C SER A 228 6.83 -7.10 9.42
N TRP A 229 5.74 -6.41 9.75
CA TRP A 229 5.63 -4.97 9.52
C TRP A 229 6.77 -4.18 10.16
N ALA A 230 7.24 -4.57 11.35
CA ALA A 230 8.41 -3.95 11.98
C ALA A 230 9.67 -4.07 11.11
N GLU A 231 9.97 -5.28 10.60
CA GLU A 231 11.12 -5.51 9.72
C GLU A 231 11.00 -4.71 8.41
N ALA A 232 9.80 -4.65 7.83
CA ALA A 232 9.55 -3.85 6.64
C ALA A 232 9.76 -2.35 6.90
N TRP A 233 9.28 -1.81 8.02
CA TRP A 233 9.46 -0.41 8.39
C TRP A 233 10.94 -0.07 8.60
N GLU A 234 11.69 -0.95 9.26
CA GLU A 234 13.13 -0.80 9.47
C GLU A 234 13.90 -0.70 8.15
N VAL A 235 13.69 -1.65 7.25
CA VAL A 235 14.43 -1.71 5.99
C VAL A 235 14.01 -0.57 5.06
N TYR A 236 12.71 -0.44 4.80
CA TYR A 236 12.22 0.42 3.72
C TYR A 236 12.05 1.87 4.13
N PHE A 237 11.95 2.19 5.42
CA PHE A 237 11.85 3.56 5.89
C PHE A 237 13.02 3.99 6.77
N GLU A 238 13.31 3.28 7.88
CA GLU A 238 14.36 3.74 8.81
C GLU A 238 15.74 3.75 8.14
N GLN A 239 16.09 2.70 7.39
CA GLN A 239 17.36 2.62 6.67
C GLN A 239 17.32 3.40 5.35
N ALA A 240 16.45 3.01 4.42
CA ALA A 240 16.41 3.63 3.09
C ALA A 240 15.96 5.10 3.13
N GLY A 241 14.92 5.40 3.90
CA GLY A 241 14.46 6.78 4.14
C GLY A 241 15.49 7.59 4.95
N GLY A 242 16.17 6.98 5.93
CA GLY A 242 17.26 7.63 6.66
C GLY A 242 18.39 8.11 5.74
N ALA A 243 18.82 7.27 4.79
CA ALA A 243 19.81 7.65 3.79
C ALA A 243 19.32 8.79 2.88
N LEU A 244 18.06 8.72 2.41
CA LEU A 244 17.45 9.78 1.61
C LEU A 244 17.42 11.13 2.35
N PHE A 245 16.92 11.16 3.59
CA PHE A 245 16.78 12.42 4.32
C PHE A 245 18.13 13.03 4.67
N LYS A 246 19.17 12.21 4.87
CA LYS A 246 20.55 12.69 4.99
C LYS A 246 21.02 13.39 3.71
N ASP A 247 20.71 12.84 2.53
CA ASP A 247 21.04 13.50 1.26
C ASP A 247 20.27 14.81 1.07
N LEU A 248 19.05 14.92 1.60
CA LEU A 248 18.22 16.12 1.52
C LEU A 248 18.63 17.22 2.52
N GLU A 249 19.46 16.93 3.52
CA GLU A 249 19.99 17.93 4.48
C GLU A 249 20.72 19.07 3.75
N ARG A 250 21.37 18.79 2.62
CA ARG A 250 22.06 19.80 1.80
C ARG A 250 21.14 20.91 1.26
N TYR A 251 19.83 20.67 1.24
CA TYR A 251 18.80 21.63 0.86
C TYR A 251 18.09 22.28 2.06
N GLY A 252 18.53 21.97 3.29
CA GLY A 252 17.88 22.44 4.52
C GLY A 252 16.63 21.64 4.92
N ILE A 253 16.40 20.45 4.32
CA ILE A 253 15.31 19.55 4.71
C ILE A 253 15.76 18.66 5.86
N ARG A 254 14.90 18.55 6.88
CA ARG A 254 15.06 17.63 8.00
C ARG A 254 14.15 16.40 7.83
N PRO A 255 14.40 15.30 8.57
CA PRO A 255 13.46 14.21 8.68
C PRO A 255 12.03 14.67 9.02
N PRO A 256 10.99 13.94 8.57
CA PRO A 256 9.61 14.32 8.80
C PRO A 256 9.28 14.45 10.29
N LYS A 257 8.39 15.37 10.62
CA LYS A 257 7.87 15.53 11.98
C LYS A 257 7.18 14.23 12.45
N TYR A 258 7.39 13.86 13.71
CA TYR A 258 6.84 12.65 14.35
C TYR A 258 7.40 11.33 13.83
N VAL A 259 8.52 11.36 13.11
CA VAL A 259 9.18 10.15 12.63
C VAL A 259 9.53 9.21 13.79
N GLU A 260 9.91 9.74 14.95
CA GLU A 260 10.22 8.99 16.16
C GLU A 260 9.01 8.21 16.72
N GLN A 261 7.78 8.69 16.47
CA GLN A 261 6.57 7.98 16.88
C GLN A 261 6.34 6.71 16.05
N THR A 262 6.92 6.65 14.84
CA THR A 262 6.76 5.49 13.96
C THR A 262 7.62 4.31 14.40
N THR A 263 8.76 4.56 15.06
CA THR A 263 9.58 3.53 15.70
C THR A 263 8.84 2.85 16.85
N ILE A 264 8.00 3.58 17.60
CA ILE A 264 7.11 2.98 18.59
C ILE A 264 5.95 2.27 17.89
N GLY A 265 5.36 2.92 16.88
CA GLY A 265 4.17 2.40 16.22
C GLY A 265 4.41 1.12 15.41
N LYS A 266 5.63 0.88 14.89
CA LYS A 266 5.94 -0.37 14.16
C LYS A 266 5.74 -1.62 15.03
N GLU A 267 5.93 -1.51 16.34
CA GLU A 267 5.75 -2.59 17.32
C GLU A 267 4.28 -2.87 17.70
N HIS A 268 3.33 -2.14 17.10
CA HIS A 268 1.97 -2.04 17.63
C HIS A 268 0.88 -1.99 16.57
N ILE A 269 1.12 -1.30 15.45
CA ILE A 269 0.04 -0.81 14.59
C ILE A 269 -0.71 -1.93 13.87
N SER A 270 -0.03 -3.01 13.49
CA SER A 270 -0.66 -4.17 12.85
C SER A 270 -1.61 -4.89 13.80
N HIS A 271 -1.19 -5.11 15.06
CA HIS A 271 -1.97 -5.78 16.09
C HIS A 271 -3.19 -4.95 16.53
N GLN A 272 -3.00 -3.63 16.66
CA GLN A 272 -4.08 -2.69 16.97
C GLN A 272 -5.12 -2.67 15.86
N ALA A 273 -4.68 -2.59 14.60
CA ALA A 273 -5.57 -2.62 13.45
C ALA A 273 -6.32 -3.96 13.36
N TRP A 274 -5.63 -5.10 13.46
CA TRP A 274 -6.29 -6.41 13.40
C TRP A 274 -7.34 -6.58 14.50
N SER A 275 -7.04 -6.12 15.73
CA SER A 275 -8.01 -6.08 16.83
C SER A 275 -9.27 -5.30 16.48
N ILE A 276 -9.11 -4.10 15.89
CA ILE A 276 -10.23 -3.24 15.46
C ILE A 276 -11.06 -3.93 14.37
N PHE A 277 -10.41 -4.49 13.36
CA PHE A 277 -11.12 -5.16 12.28
C PHE A 277 -11.75 -6.48 12.72
N TYR A 278 -11.20 -7.16 13.73
CA TYR A 278 -11.80 -8.35 14.33
C TYR A 278 -13.19 -8.05 14.90
N GLN A 279 -13.28 -7.02 15.74
CA GLN A 279 -14.53 -6.59 16.40
C GLN A 279 -15.52 -5.88 15.48
N TYR A 280 -15.09 -5.39 14.31
CA TYR A 280 -15.94 -4.68 13.34
C TYR A 280 -16.10 -5.41 12.00
N SER A 281 -15.75 -6.70 11.95
CA SER A 281 -15.79 -7.51 10.72
C SER A 281 -17.19 -7.68 10.11
N GLN A 282 -18.25 -7.49 10.90
CA GLN A 282 -19.64 -7.43 10.44
C GLN A 282 -19.91 -6.25 9.50
N ALA A 283 -19.05 -5.23 9.50
CA ALA A 283 -19.18 -4.01 8.70
C ALA A 283 -18.02 -3.85 7.71
N THR A 284 -17.40 -4.95 7.27
CA THR A 284 -16.29 -4.97 6.32
C THR A 284 -16.58 -5.93 5.16
N ASN A 285 -15.92 -5.71 4.01
CA ASN A 285 -16.03 -6.61 2.86
C ASN A 285 -15.05 -7.80 2.92
N PHE A 286 -14.25 -7.91 3.98
CA PHE A 286 -13.34 -9.03 4.22
C PHE A 286 -13.59 -9.68 5.59
N HIS A 287 -13.04 -10.87 5.78
CA HIS A 287 -13.15 -11.64 7.02
C HIS A 287 -11.93 -11.46 7.91
N THR A 288 -12.14 -11.63 9.21
CA THR A 288 -11.09 -11.69 10.22
C THR A 288 -11.19 -12.99 11.01
N TRP A 289 -10.10 -13.37 11.65
CA TRP A 289 -9.98 -14.61 12.41
C TRP A 289 -9.01 -14.43 13.58
N ILE A 290 -9.04 -15.38 14.49
CA ILE A 290 -7.99 -15.53 15.51
C ILE A 290 -6.83 -16.27 14.86
N PRO A 291 -5.59 -15.76 14.94
CA PRO A 291 -4.42 -16.46 14.39
C PRO A 291 -4.24 -17.86 15.00
N THR A 292 -3.63 -18.76 14.24
CA THR A 292 -3.23 -20.08 14.76
C THR A 292 -2.13 -19.94 15.81
N ASP A 293 -1.87 -21.00 16.58
CA ASP A 293 -0.79 -20.98 17.58
C ASP A 293 0.59 -20.72 16.95
N GLU A 294 0.85 -21.30 15.77
CA GLU A 294 2.07 -21.03 15.00
C GLU A 294 2.18 -19.55 14.59
N GLU A 295 1.07 -18.94 14.17
CA GLU A 295 1.04 -17.51 13.83
C GLU A 295 1.23 -16.62 15.07
N LEU A 296 0.66 -17.00 16.22
CA LEU A 296 0.89 -16.29 17.48
C LEU A 296 2.35 -16.39 17.93
N ASP A 297 2.98 -17.57 17.80
CA ASP A 297 4.38 -17.79 18.16
C ASP A 297 5.33 -17.03 17.23
N TRP A 298 5.01 -16.97 15.94
CA TRP A 298 5.71 -16.10 14.99
C TRP A 298 5.58 -14.62 15.39
N LEU A 299 4.39 -14.17 15.79
CA LEU A 299 4.18 -12.79 16.26
C LEU A 299 4.97 -12.50 17.54
N SER A 300 5.05 -13.43 18.51
CA SER A 300 5.91 -13.27 19.70
C SER A 300 7.38 -13.15 19.32
N ALA A 301 7.86 -13.99 18.39
CA ALA A 301 9.25 -13.94 17.94
C ALA A 301 9.58 -12.63 17.21
N LYS A 302 8.63 -12.07 16.46
CA LYS A 302 8.80 -10.83 15.69
C LYS A 302 8.58 -9.55 16.48
N TYR A 303 7.85 -9.63 17.59
CA TYR A 303 7.49 -8.50 18.44
C TYR A 303 7.73 -8.83 19.93
N PRO A 304 8.99 -9.14 20.31
CA PRO A 304 9.33 -9.75 21.59
C PRO A 304 9.00 -8.88 22.80
N ASP A 305 9.02 -7.55 22.64
CA ASP A 305 8.83 -6.62 23.75
C ASP A 305 7.36 -6.20 23.95
N THR A 306 6.47 -6.55 23.01
CA THR A 306 5.11 -5.99 22.97
C THR A 306 4.02 -7.05 22.79
N PHE A 307 4.23 -8.10 22.00
CA PHE A 307 3.15 -9.00 21.62
C PHE A 307 2.59 -9.82 22.78
N ASP A 308 3.44 -10.51 23.51
CA ASP A 308 3.01 -11.31 24.67
C ASP A 308 2.48 -10.45 25.81
N ARG A 309 2.99 -9.22 25.93
CA ARG A 309 2.59 -8.29 26.98
C ARG A 309 1.20 -7.69 26.75
N TYR A 310 0.83 -7.39 25.50
CA TYR A 310 -0.35 -6.57 25.22
C TYR A 310 -1.38 -7.21 24.27
N TYR A 311 -0.97 -8.12 23.38
CA TYR A 311 -1.78 -8.56 22.25
C TYR A 311 -2.14 -10.06 22.32
N ARG A 312 -1.19 -10.95 22.64
CA ARG A 312 -1.47 -12.39 22.81
C ARG A 312 -2.63 -12.67 23.79
N PRO A 313 -2.69 -12.04 24.99
CA PRO A 313 -3.81 -12.26 25.91
C PRO A 313 -5.18 -11.89 25.34
N ARG A 314 -5.24 -10.93 24.40
CA ARG A 314 -6.51 -10.55 23.73
C ARG A 314 -6.99 -11.67 22.82
N TYR A 315 -6.09 -12.25 22.03
CA TYR A 315 -6.42 -13.33 21.11
C TYR A 315 -6.81 -14.61 21.84
N GLU A 316 -6.11 -14.94 22.94
CA GLU A 316 -6.47 -16.05 23.82
C GLU A 316 -7.86 -15.86 24.43
N HIS A 317 -8.14 -14.67 24.98
CA HIS A 317 -9.47 -14.34 25.51
C HIS A 317 -10.58 -14.43 24.46
N TRP A 318 -10.37 -13.87 23.26
CA TRP A 318 -11.35 -13.97 22.17
C TRP A 318 -11.55 -15.40 21.68
N ARG A 319 -10.51 -16.25 21.76
CA ARG A 319 -10.62 -17.67 21.41
C ARG A 319 -11.53 -18.41 22.38
N GLU A 320 -11.41 -18.14 23.66
CA GLU A 320 -12.29 -18.69 24.70
C GLU A 320 -13.74 -18.22 24.54
N LEU A 321 -13.96 -16.93 24.23
CA LEU A 321 -15.30 -16.41 23.93
C LEU A 321 -15.91 -17.06 22.70
N GLN A 322 -15.13 -17.20 21.62
CA GLN A 322 -15.59 -17.86 20.40
C GLN A 322 -15.94 -19.33 20.64
N ALA A 323 -15.16 -20.06 21.45
CA ALA A 323 -15.45 -21.44 21.82
C ALA A 323 -16.76 -21.59 22.63
N ARG A 324 -17.15 -20.54 23.37
CA ARG A 324 -18.42 -20.46 24.10
C ARG A 324 -19.60 -19.92 23.27
N GLY A 325 -19.36 -19.48 22.04
CA GLY A 325 -20.39 -18.85 21.20
C GLY A 325 -20.76 -17.43 21.63
N GLU A 326 -19.87 -16.74 22.35
CA GLU A 326 -20.09 -15.38 22.91
C GLU A 326 -19.43 -14.29 22.05
N ARG A 327 -19.27 -14.54 20.74
CA ARG A 327 -18.61 -13.61 19.80
C ARG A 327 -19.56 -12.56 19.23
#